data_AF-A0A925T2L7-F1
#
_entry.id   AF-A0A925T2L7-F1
#
_cell.length_a   1.000
_cell.length_b   1.000
_cell.length_c   1.000
_cell.angle_alpha   90.00
_cell.angle_beta   90.00
_cell.angle_gamma   90.00
#
_symmetry.space_group_name_H-M   'P 1'
#
loop_
_entity.id
_entity.type
_entity.pdbx_description
1 polymer ?
#
loop_
_entity_poly.entity_id
_entity_poly.type
_entity_poly.pdbx_seq_one_letter_code
_entity_poly.pdbx_strand_id
1 'polypeptide(L)' 'MSDDPVVLHTFDNEADAEMAQQLLEDSGVRAFVSKDDAGGMEPHLQLTGGVRLVVGRTDAERAREILKQMISD' A
#
# COMPACT_ATOMS: atom_id res chain seq x y z
N MET A 1 7.58 18.33 12.93
CA MET A 1 6.33 17.76 12.41
C MET A 1 6.66 16.33 12.06
N SER A 2 6.14 15.36 12.80
CA SER A 2 6.41 13.95 12.48
C SER A 2 5.68 13.62 11.18
N ASP A 3 6.44 13.33 10.13
CA ASP A 3 5.88 12.78 8.89
C ASP A 3 5.63 11.29 9.10
N ASP A 4 4.70 10.99 10.02
CA ASP A 4 4.39 9.62 10.38
C ASP A 4 3.70 8.95 9.19
N PRO A 5 4.25 7.84 8.66
CA PRO A 5 3.67 7.18 7.51
C PRO A 5 2.26 6.68 7.80
N VAL A 6 1.43 6.67 6.78
CA VAL A 6 0.01 6.28 6.87
C VAL A 6 -0.34 5.19 5.87
N VAL A 7 -1.17 4.25 6.30
CA VAL A 7 -1.73 3.22 5.42
C VAL A 7 -2.72 3.88 4.47
N LEU A 8 -2.44 3.76 3.17
CA LEU A 8 -3.27 4.28 2.10
C LEU A 8 -4.37 3.30 1.72
N HIS A 9 -4.00 2.03 1.54
CA HIS A 9 -4.89 0.94 1.15
C HIS A 9 -4.35 -0.40 1.64
N THR A 10 -5.21 -1.42 1.72
CA THR A 10 -4.84 -2.79 2.06
C THR A 10 -5.36 -3.69 0.96
N PHE A 11 -4.44 -4.36 0.27
CA PHE A 11 -4.70 -5.27 -0.85
C PHE A 11 -4.81 -6.71 -0.37
N ASP A 12 -5.54 -7.54 -1.11
CA ASP A 12 -5.68 -8.97 -0.82
C ASP A 12 -4.44 -9.78 -1.21
N ASN A 13 -3.62 -9.26 -2.13
CA ASN A 13 -2.41 -9.90 -2.60
C ASN A 13 -1.26 -8.89 -2.80
N GLU A 14 -0.03 -9.41 -2.86
CA GLU A 14 1.18 -8.62 -3.02
C GLU A 14 1.29 -7.98 -4.41
N ALA A 15 0.90 -8.70 -5.47
CA ALA A 15 1.08 -8.23 -6.83
C ALA A 15 0.30 -6.92 -7.09
N ASP A 16 -0.93 -6.82 -6.59
CA ASP A 16 -1.73 -5.61 -6.71
C ASP A 16 -1.14 -4.46 -5.89
N ALA A 17 -0.59 -4.75 -4.70
CA ALA A 17 0.06 -3.75 -3.87
C ALA A 17 1.36 -3.22 -4.49
N GLU A 18 2.17 -4.09 -5.09
CA GLU A 18 3.39 -3.72 -5.82
C GLU A 18 3.07 -2.90 -7.07
N MET A 19 2.03 -3.29 -7.83
CA MET A 19 1.56 -2.53 -8.98
C MET A 19 1.10 -1.11 -8.55
N ALA A 20 0.37 -1.01 -7.46
CA ALA A 20 -0.05 0.27 -6.89
C ALA A 20 1.14 1.10 -6.36
N GLN A 21 2.13 0.45 -5.73
CA GLN A 21 3.37 1.11 -5.32
C GLN A 21 4.07 1.73 -6.52
N GLN A 22 4.28 0.94 -7.58
CA GLN A 22 4.98 1.40 -8.78
C GLN A 22 4.27 2.61 -9.43
N LEU A 23 2.93 2.56 -9.52
CA LEU A 23 2.12 3.67 -10.03
C LEU A 23 2.33 4.97 -9.23
N LEU A 24 2.38 4.86 -7.91
CA LEU A 24 2.63 6.01 -7.03
C LEU A 24 4.06 6.54 -7.19
N GLU A 25 5.05 5.66 -7.24
CA GLU A 25 6.46 6.03 -7.41
C GLU A 25 6.71 6.72 -8.76
N ASP A 26 6.14 6.20 -9.84
CA ASP A 26 6.18 6.81 -11.18
C ASP A 26 5.52 8.21 -11.21
N SER A 27 4.55 8.43 -10.32
CA SER A 27 3.88 9.72 -10.12
C SER A 27 4.60 10.68 -9.17
N GLY A 28 5.78 10.27 -8.67
CA GLY A 28 6.62 11.04 -7.75
C GLY A 28 6.20 10.96 -6.29
N VAL A 29 5.33 10.01 -5.92
CA VAL A 29 4.90 9.75 -4.54
C VAL A 29 5.68 8.58 -3.98
N ARG A 30 6.39 8.78 -2.87
CA ARG A 30 7.11 7.68 -2.22
C ARG A 30 6.12 6.76 -1.51
N ALA A 31 6.08 5.50 -1.92
CA ALA A 31 5.22 4.47 -1.36
C ALA A 31 6.05 3.25 -0.93
N PHE A 32 5.50 2.42 -0.05
CA PHE A 32 6.11 1.16 0.35
C PHE A 32 5.06 0.14 0.74
N VAL A 33 5.33 -1.12 0.42
CA VAL A 33 4.50 -2.26 0.74
C VAL A 33 4.92 -2.84 2.10
N SER A 34 3.98 -2.96 3.03
CA SER A 34 4.16 -3.58 4.33
C SER A 34 3.25 -4.78 4.48
N LYS A 35 3.85 -5.91 4.84
CA LYS A 35 3.17 -7.17 5.14
C LYS A 35 3.30 -7.47 6.63
N ASP A 36 2.25 -8.06 7.22
CA ASP A 36 2.25 -8.59 8.59
C ASP A 36 2.62 -10.10 8.61
N ASP A 37 3.50 -10.52 7.70
CA ASP A 37 4.04 -11.87 7.68
C ASP A 37 5.09 -12.04 8.80
N ALA A 38 4.60 -12.30 10.00
CA ALA A 38 5.37 -12.97 11.03
C ALA A 38 5.79 -14.37 10.53
N GLY A 39 6.85 -14.44 9.73
CA GLY A 39 7.63 -15.65 9.47
C GLY A 39 6.98 -16.74 8.61
N GLY A 40 5.96 -16.45 7.80
CA GLY A 40 5.49 -17.37 6.74
C GLY A 40 4.94 -18.72 7.21
N MET A 41 4.63 -18.90 8.50
CA MET A 41 4.23 -20.20 9.05
C MET A 41 2.75 -20.53 8.84
N GLU A 42 1.90 -19.57 8.51
CA GLU A 42 0.45 -19.78 8.35
C GLU A 42 -0.13 -19.03 7.13
N PRO A 43 -0.14 -19.62 5.92
CA PRO A 43 -0.71 -19.01 4.73
C PRO A 43 -2.22 -18.71 4.84
N HIS A 44 -2.92 -19.35 5.77
CA HIS A 44 -4.33 -19.07 6.04
C HIS A 44 -4.55 -17.81 6.91
N LEU A 45 -3.52 -17.30 7.61
CA LEU A 45 -3.56 -16.00 8.28
C LEU A 45 -3.29 -14.84 7.32
N GLN A 46 -2.67 -15.08 6.15
CA GLN A 46 -2.55 -14.06 5.09
C GLN A 46 -3.93 -13.55 4.63
N LEU A 47 -4.98 -14.37 4.74
CA LEU A 47 -6.37 -13.94 4.49
C LEU A 47 -6.90 -12.87 5.45
N THR A 48 -6.22 -12.61 6.58
CA THR A 48 -6.70 -11.67 7.60
C THR A 48 -5.84 -10.41 7.76
N GLY A 49 -4.55 -10.47 7.40
CA GLY A 49 -3.60 -9.36 7.57
C GLY A 49 -3.50 -8.40 6.39
N GLY A 50 -3.80 -8.87 5.18
CA GLY A 50 -3.69 -8.10 3.94
C GLY A 50 -2.28 -7.55 3.67
N VAL A 51 -2.10 -6.94 2.49
CA VAL A 51 -0.86 -6.27 2.08
C VAL A 51 -1.08 -4.76 2.12
N ARG A 52 -0.40 -4.06 3.03
CA ARG A 52 -0.62 -2.63 3.27
C ARG A 52 0.25 -1.80 2.35
N LEU A 53 -0.38 -0.92 1.58
CA LEU A 53 0.31 0.15 0.86
C LEU A 53 0.38 1.37 1.76
N VAL A 54 1.59 1.87 1.99
CA VAL A 54 1.87 2.94 2.95
C VAL A 54 2.59 4.08 2.25
N VAL A 55 2.25 5.32 2.62
CA VAL A 55 2.83 6.55 2.06
C VAL A 55 3.14 7.56 3.16
N GLY A 56 3.95 8.57 2.85
CA GLY A 56 4.15 9.72 3.73
C GLY A 56 2.84 10.46 4.00
N ARG A 57 2.66 11.01 5.20
CA ARG A 57 1.40 11.69 5.57
C ARG A 57 1.13 12.89 4.69
N THR A 58 2.19 13.59 4.25
CA THR A 58 2.08 14.73 3.34
C THR A 58 1.59 14.36 1.95
N ASP A 59 1.86 13.13 1.50
CA ASP A 59 1.50 12.66 0.16
C ASP A 59 0.19 11.87 0.13
N ALA A 60 -0.39 11.55 1.29
CA ALA A 60 -1.55 10.66 1.42
C ALA A 60 -2.76 11.07 0.58
N GLU A 61 -3.08 12.37 0.53
CA GLU A 61 -4.21 12.88 -0.26
C GLU A 61 -3.94 12.75 -1.77
N ARG A 62 -2.73 13.13 -2.22
CA ARG A 62 -2.33 12.98 -3.62
C ARG A 62 -2.31 11.52 -4.05
N ALA A 63 -1.76 10.65 -3.19
CA ALA A 63 -1.68 9.22 -3.43
C ALA A 63 -3.09 8.62 -3.58
N ARG A 64 -4.06 9.03 -2.74
CA ARG A 64 -5.46 8.59 -2.84
C ARG A 64 -6.07 8.89 -4.19
N GLU A 65 -5.85 10.09 -4.73
CA GLU A 65 -6.42 10.49 -6.02
C GLU A 65 -5.82 9.71 -7.20
N ILE A 66 -4.53 9.39 -7.14
CA ILE A 66 -3.89 8.53 -8.14
C ILE A 66 -4.45 7.10 -8.04
N LEU A 67 -4.51 6.56 -6.82
CA LEU A 67 -4.94 5.19 -6.56
C LEU A 67 -6.41 4.95 -6.97
N LYS A 68 -7.28 5.94 -6.80
CA LYS A 68 -8.70 5.85 -7.22
C LYS A 68 -8.84 5.53 -8.71
N GLN A 69 -7.95 6.05 -9.55
CA GLN A 69 -7.99 5.78 -10.99
C GLN A 69 -7.67 4.33 -11.32
N MET A 70 -6.84 3.67 -10.50
CA MET A 70 -6.47 2.27 -10.67
C MET A 70 -7.53 1.29 -10.17
N ILE A 71 -8.24 1.62 -9.08
CA ILE A 71 -9.20 0.72 -8.41
C ILE A 71 -10.63 0.88 -8.97
N SER A 72 -10.91 1.96 -9.70
CA SER A 72 -12.24 2.21 -10.27
C SER A 72 -12.48 1.54 -11.63
N ASP A 73 -11.50 0.81 -12.16
CA ASP A 73 -11.61 -0.06 -13.36
C ASP A 73 -11.98 -1.51 -12.95
#